data_AF-A0A939JM17-F1
#
_entry.id   AF-A0A939JM17-F1
#
_cell.length_a   1.000
_cell.length_b   1.000
_cell.length_c   1.000
_cell.angle_alpha   90.00
_cell.angle_beta   90.00
_cell.angle_gamma   90.00
#
_symmetry.space_group_name_H-M   'P 1'
#
loop_
_entity.id
_entity.type
_entity.pdbx_description
1 polymer ?
#
loop_
_entity_poly.entity_id
_entity_poly.type
_entity_poly.pdbx_seq_one_letter_code
_entity_poly.pdbx_strand_id
1 'polypeptide(L)'
;ALALPGGAPTSDGAYVRLPRGVLGAATDVTVSARVQWSGDASPWQRIFDLGTNTTKYLFVTPSNDSGLLRTSVTTGGGGAEAQVNGYAKLPADQWRTVTVTLDSVAGRITTY
;
A
#
# COMPACT_ATOMS: atom_id res chain seq x y z
N ALA A 1 -2.29 18.81 7.36
CA ALA A 1 -2.37 17.36 7.14
C ALA A 1 -1.69 16.64 8.30
N LEU A 2 -2.08 15.40 8.60
CA LEU A 2 -1.40 14.60 9.62
C LEU A 2 -0.05 14.10 9.07
N ALA A 3 1.04 14.27 9.81
CA ALA A 3 2.34 13.72 9.45
C ALA A 3 2.46 12.29 10.00
N LEU A 4 2.66 11.33 9.10
CA LEU A 4 2.80 9.92 9.41
C LEU A 4 4.13 9.42 8.84
N PRO A 5 5.26 9.65 9.52
CA PRO A 5 6.58 9.27 9.01
C PRO A 5 6.70 7.75 8.85
N GLY A 6 5.88 6.96 9.56
CA GLY A 6 6.03 5.52 9.61
C GLY A 6 7.44 5.11 10.03
N GLY A 7 7.79 3.86 9.77
CA GLY A 7 9.15 3.38 9.99
C GLY A 7 9.20 1.88 10.16
N ALA A 8 10.38 1.36 10.49
CA ALA A 8 10.58 -0.05 10.76
C ALA A 8 9.73 -0.52 11.96
N PRO A 9 9.44 -1.83 12.09
CA PRO A 9 8.65 -2.36 13.20
C PRO A 9 9.15 -2.02 14.61
N THR A 10 10.43 -1.67 14.74
CA THR A 10 11.08 -1.30 16.01
C THR A 10 11.24 0.22 16.19
N SER A 11 10.71 1.02 15.29
CA SER A 11 10.82 2.49 15.34
C SER A 11 9.62 3.13 16.05
N ASP A 12 9.81 4.35 16.55
CA ASP A 12 8.76 5.19 17.13
C ASP A 12 8.01 6.03 16.07
N GLY A 13 8.11 5.65 14.80
CA GLY A 13 7.47 6.35 13.70
C GLY A 13 5.95 6.31 13.79
N ALA A 14 5.29 7.46 13.73
CA ALA A 14 3.83 7.51 13.84
C ALA A 14 3.13 6.90 12.62
N TYR A 15 2.09 6.11 12.89
CA TYR A 15 1.21 5.48 11.91
C TYR A 15 -0.22 5.41 12.45
N VAL A 16 -1.19 5.15 11.56
CA VAL A 16 -2.57 4.87 11.96
C VAL A 16 -2.83 3.38 11.83
N ARG A 17 -3.38 2.77 12.89
CA ARG A 17 -3.83 1.38 12.87
C ARG A 17 -5.34 1.33 12.69
N LEU A 18 -5.79 0.76 11.58
CA LEU A 18 -7.21 0.49 11.37
C LEU A 18 -7.63 -0.73 12.21
N PRO A 19 -8.74 -0.65 12.98
CA PRO A 19 -9.32 -1.82 13.61
C PRO A 19 -9.77 -2.84 12.58
N ARG A 20 -9.56 -4.14 12.85
CA ARG A 20 -9.98 -5.23 11.93
C ARG A 20 -11.46 -5.15 11.54
N GLY A 21 -12.31 -4.71 12.47
CA GLY A 21 -13.76 -4.58 12.24
C GLY A 21 -14.14 -3.63 11.10
N VAL A 22 -13.25 -2.72 10.68
CA VAL A 22 -13.50 -1.83 9.54
C VAL A 22 -13.64 -2.62 8.23
N LEU A 23 -12.89 -3.72 8.07
CA LEU A 23 -12.97 -4.59 6.89
C LEU A 23 -13.96 -5.74 7.07
N GLY A 24 -14.21 -6.16 8.32
CA GLY A 24 -15.17 -7.23 8.61
C GLY A 24 -14.87 -8.52 7.84
N ALA A 25 -15.89 -9.02 7.13
CA ALA A 25 -15.81 -10.20 6.26
C ALA A 25 -15.75 -9.85 4.76
N ALA A 26 -15.37 -8.62 4.41
CA ALA A 26 -15.33 -8.16 3.03
C ALA A 26 -14.30 -8.95 2.21
N THR A 27 -14.73 -9.43 1.05
CA THR A 27 -13.89 -10.09 0.03
C THR A 27 -13.39 -9.09 -1.02
N ASP A 28 -14.11 -7.99 -1.20
CA ASP A 28 -13.82 -6.90 -2.12
C ASP A 28 -13.51 -5.63 -1.31
N VAL A 29 -12.52 -4.85 -1.76
CA VAL A 29 -12.16 -3.62 -1.06
C VAL A 29 -11.70 -2.54 -2.04
N THR A 30 -12.14 -1.30 -1.79
CA THR A 30 -11.58 -0.10 -2.41
C THR A 30 -10.97 0.76 -1.32
N VAL A 31 -9.68 1.07 -1.44
CA VAL A 31 -8.97 1.96 -0.53
C VAL A 31 -8.47 3.16 -1.32
N SER A 32 -8.87 4.36 -0.91
CA SER A 32 -8.38 5.62 -1.47
C SER A 32 -7.64 6.41 -0.39
N ALA A 33 -6.40 6.79 -0.68
CA ALA A 33 -5.59 7.62 0.20
C ALA A 33 -5.11 8.85 -0.56
N ARG A 34 -5.36 10.04 0.00
CA ARG A 34 -4.76 11.29 -0.51
C ARG A 34 -3.52 11.59 0.31
N VAL A 35 -2.36 11.56 -0.34
CA VAL A 35 -1.05 11.67 0.31
C VAL A 35 -0.17 12.69 -0.37
N GLN A 36 0.75 13.26 0.41
CA GLN A 36 1.88 14.04 -0.07
C GLN A 36 3.13 13.31 0.42
N TRP A 37 3.80 12.61 -0.48
CA TRP A 37 4.99 11.83 -0.17
C TRP A 37 6.24 12.69 -0.32
N SER A 38 7.16 12.66 0.65
CA SER A 38 8.36 13.50 0.63
C SER A 38 9.40 13.11 -0.43
N GLY A 39 9.24 11.95 -1.08
CA GLY A 39 10.18 11.48 -2.09
C GLY A 39 11.44 10.80 -1.54
N ASP A 40 11.47 10.44 -0.25
CA ASP A 40 12.53 9.63 0.34
C ASP A 40 12.84 8.40 -0.55
N ALA A 41 14.12 8.22 -0.90
CA ALA A 41 14.56 7.18 -1.82
C ALA A 41 14.52 5.77 -1.21
N SER A 42 14.27 5.65 0.10
CA SER A 42 14.11 4.36 0.78
C SER A 42 12.90 3.61 0.20
N PRO A 43 13.10 2.46 -0.46
CA PRO A 43 12.00 1.74 -1.07
C PRO A 43 11.08 1.10 -0.02
N TRP A 44 9.91 0.65 -0.46
CA TRP A 44 8.97 -0.18 0.32
C TRP A 44 8.23 0.51 1.47
N GLN A 45 8.25 1.83 1.51
CA GLN A 45 7.38 2.60 2.39
C GLN A 45 5.91 2.26 2.11
N ARG A 46 5.06 2.22 3.14
CA ARG A 46 3.65 1.84 2.98
C ARG A 46 2.78 3.09 3.04
N ILE A 47 1.99 3.34 1.99
CA ILE A 47 0.87 4.30 2.06
C ILE A 47 -0.23 3.68 2.92
N PHE A 48 -0.53 2.41 2.67
CA PHE A 48 -1.29 1.53 3.55
C PHE A 48 -0.82 0.08 3.34
N ASP A 49 -1.08 -0.74 4.36
CA ASP A 49 -0.81 -2.18 4.36
C ASP A 49 -1.94 -2.88 5.13
N LEU A 50 -2.71 -3.70 4.42
CA LEU A 50 -3.84 -4.45 4.94
C LEU A 50 -3.49 -5.93 4.91
N GLY A 51 -3.19 -6.50 6.07
CA GLY A 51 -2.75 -7.88 6.14
C GLY A 51 -2.69 -8.40 7.55
N THR A 52 -2.43 -9.70 7.67
CA THR A 52 -2.26 -10.34 8.98
C THR A 52 -0.82 -10.67 9.29
N ASN A 53 0.03 -10.77 8.28
CA ASN A 53 1.44 -11.14 8.35
C ASN A 53 2.11 -10.91 6.97
N THR A 54 3.35 -11.34 6.84
CA THR A 54 4.15 -11.27 5.61
C THR A 54 3.81 -12.35 4.57
N THR A 55 2.80 -13.19 4.81
CA THR A 55 2.30 -14.17 3.84
C THR A 55 0.91 -13.82 3.30
N LYS A 56 0.16 -12.94 3.97
CA LYS A 56 -1.19 -12.52 3.60
C LYS A 56 -1.34 -11.01 3.76
N TYR A 57 -1.26 -10.28 2.66
CA TYR A 57 -1.35 -8.82 2.64
C TYR A 57 -1.85 -8.26 1.31
N LEU A 58 -2.30 -7.02 1.38
CA LEU A 58 -2.53 -6.07 0.30
C LEU A 58 -1.87 -4.75 0.69
N PHE A 59 -0.90 -4.26 -0.07
CA PHE A 59 -0.27 -2.97 0.19
C PHE A 59 -0.14 -2.13 -1.08
N VAL A 60 0.12 -0.83 -0.90
CA VAL A 60 0.70 0.03 -1.94
C VAL A 60 1.89 0.83 -1.40
N THR A 61 2.99 0.86 -2.18
CA THR A 61 4.22 1.61 -1.89
C THR A 61 4.39 2.74 -2.91
N PRO A 62 4.80 3.96 -2.50
CA PRO A 62 5.08 5.06 -3.42
C PRO A 62 6.28 4.78 -4.33
N SER A 63 7.20 3.92 -3.88
CA SER A 63 8.35 3.44 -4.64
C SER A 63 8.77 2.05 -4.17
N ASN A 64 8.92 1.11 -5.11
CA ASN A 64 9.61 -0.15 -4.90
C ASN A 64 11.13 0.02 -5.11
N ASP A 65 11.88 -1.07 -5.01
CA ASP A 65 13.32 -1.16 -5.28
C ASP A 65 13.72 -0.74 -6.72
N SER A 66 12.78 -0.82 -7.66
CA SER A 66 12.95 -0.41 -9.05
C SER A 66 12.53 1.04 -9.32
N GLY A 67 12.17 1.82 -8.28
CA GLY A 67 11.76 3.21 -8.44
C GLY A 67 10.34 3.40 -9.01
N LEU A 68 9.45 2.41 -8.84
CA LEU A 68 8.07 2.43 -9.35
C LEU A 68 7.06 2.38 -8.21
N LEU A 69 5.94 3.11 -8.35
CA LEU A 69 4.74 2.85 -7.54
C LEU A 69 4.35 1.38 -7.70
N ARG A 70 4.12 0.67 -6.59
CA ARG A 70 3.70 -0.74 -6.65
C ARG A 70 2.57 -1.02 -5.68
N THR A 71 1.54 -1.66 -6.18
CA THR A 71 0.54 -2.35 -5.38
C THR A 71 0.81 -3.85 -5.45
N SER A 72 0.63 -4.57 -4.34
CA SER A 72 0.79 -6.02 -4.32
C SER A 72 -0.22 -6.68 -3.39
N VAL A 73 -0.72 -7.83 -3.80
CA VAL A 73 -1.61 -8.68 -3.01
C VAL A 73 -1.13 -10.12 -3.05
N THR A 74 -1.18 -10.82 -1.92
CA THR A 74 -0.79 -12.23 -1.86
C THR A 74 -1.45 -12.97 -0.71
N THR A 75 -1.54 -14.29 -0.87
CA THR A 75 -1.83 -15.26 0.21
C THR A 75 -0.67 -16.25 0.43
N GLY A 76 0.43 -16.12 -0.32
CA GLY A 76 1.63 -16.95 -0.25
C GLY A 76 2.92 -16.21 0.12
N GLY A 77 2.87 -14.88 0.27
CA GLY A 77 4.01 -14.04 0.64
C GLY A 77 4.86 -13.57 -0.54
N GLY A 78 6.02 -12.99 -0.21
CA GLY A 78 6.96 -12.44 -1.19
C GLY A 78 7.37 -13.48 -2.24
N GLY A 79 7.27 -13.11 -3.51
CA GLY A 79 7.50 -14.01 -4.66
C GLY A 79 6.24 -14.69 -5.20
N ALA A 80 5.14 -14.71 -4.44
CA ALA A 80 3.83 -15.20 -4.87
C ALA A 80 2.80 -14.07 -4.99
N GLU A 81 3.26 -12.84 -5.25
CA GLU A 81 2.42 -11.66 -5.31
C GLU A 81 1.80 -11.46 -6.70
N ALA A 82 0.52 -11.12 -6.73
CA ALA A 82 -0.03 -10.38 -7.87
C ALA A 82 0.36 -8.91 -7.70
N GLN A 83 1.04 -8.35 -8.70
CA GLN A 83 1.62 -7.02 -8.63
C GLN A 83 1.02 -6.10 -9.69
N VAL A 84 0.78 -4.84 -9.33
CA VAL A 84 0.50 -3.75 -10.26
C VAL A 84 1.60 -2.71 -10.10
N ASN A 85 2.37 -2.50 -11.16
CA ASN A 85 3.42 -1.49 -11.19
C ASN A 85 2.94 -0.26 -11.97
N GLY A 86 3.20 0.92 -11.43
CA GLY A 86 3.14 2.17 -12.18
C GLY A 86 4.33 2.30 -13.14
N TYR A 87 4.33 3.38 -13.91
CA TYR A 87 5.43 3.72 -14.84
C TYR A 87 6.54 4.55 -14.18
N ALA A 88 6.30 5.07 -12.97
CA ALA A 88 7.24 5.84 -12.17
C ALA A 88 6.87 5.73 -10.69
N LYS A 89 7.77 6.18 -9.81
CA LYS A 89 7.45 6.44 -8.39
C LYS A 89 6.39 7.52 -8.26
N LEU A 90 5.72 7.56 -7.11
CA LEU A 90 4.79 8.63 -6.78
C LEU A 90 5.52 10.00 -6.84
N PRO A 91 4.92 11.05 -7.42
CA PRO A 91 5.54 12.38 -7.41
C PRO A 91 5.79 12.89 -5.99
N ALA A 92 7.03 13.31 -5.72
CA ALA A 92 7.44 13.87 -4.44
C ALA A 92 6.82 15.27 -4.22
N ASP A 93 6.58 15.61 -2.96
CA ASP A 93 6.11 16.89 -2.44
C ASP A 93 4.80 17.41 -3.07
N GLN A 94 4.04 16.52 -3.72
CA GLN A 94 2.79 16.82 -4.38
C GLN A 94 1.66 15.97 -3.82
N TRP A 95 0.49 16.60 -3.64
CA TRP A 95 -0.72 15.87 -3.30
C TRP A 95 -1.17 14.98 -4.45
N ARG A 96 -1.27 13.69 -4.19
CA ARG A 96 -1.80 12.69 -5.11
C ARG A 96 -2.83 11.84 -4.39
N THR A 97 -3.82 11.35 -5.13
CA THR A 97 -4.75 10.34 -4.64
C THR A 97 -4.34 9.02 -5.25
N VAL A 98 -4.09 8.02 -4.41
CA VAL A 98 -3.87 6.64 -4.84
C VAL A 98 -5.12 5.85 -4.46
N THR A 99 -5.70 5.17 -5.44
CA THR A 99 -6.85 4.29 -5.21
C THR A 99 -6.52 2.87 -5.62
N VAL A 100 -6.73 1.91 -4.73
CA VAL A 100 -6.58 0.48 -5.03
C VAL A 100 -7.92 -0.19 -4.88
N THR A 101 -8.26 -1.01 -5.88
CA THR A 101 -9.45 -1.86 -5.89
C THR A 101 -9.01 -3.32 -5.95
N LEU A 102 -9.57 -4.15 -5.07
CA LEU A 102 -9.51 -5.60 -5.13
C LEU A 102 -10.93 -6.10 -5.38
N ASP A 103 -11.11 -6.73 -6.54
CA ASP A 103 -12.34 -7.36 -6.99
C ASP A 103 -12.12 -8.88 -7.05
N SER A 104 -12.63 -9.57 -6.04
CA SER A 104 -12.54 -11.02 -5.87
C SER A 104 -13.40 -11.79 -6.87
N VAL A 105 -14.51 -11.19 -7.34
CA VAL A 105 -15.41 -11.80 -8.33
C VAL A 105 -14.74 -11.80 -9.70
N ALA A 106 -14.12 -10.68 -10.09
CA ALA A 106 -13.37 -10.56 -11.33
C ALA A 106 -11.94 -11.14 -11.25
N GLY A 107 -11.46 -11.48 -10.05
CA GLY A 107 -10.09 -11.94 -9.81
C GLY A 107 -9.05 -10.87 -10.16
N ARG A 108 -9.35 -9.60 -9.87
CA ARG A 108 -8.59 -8.45 -10.37
C ARG A 108 -8.17 -7.51 -9.26
N ILE A 109 -6.94 -7.02 -9.35
CA ILE A 109 -6.44 -5.87 -8.60
C ILE A 109 -6.15 -4.73 -9.57
N THR A 110 -6.54 -3.50 -9.22
CA THR A 110 -6.28 -2.31 -10.05
C THR A 110 -5.87 -1.13 -9.17
N THR A 111 -4.93 -0.33 -9.66
CA THR A 111 -4.44 0.89 -9.00
C THR A 111 -4.61 2.08 -9.92
N TYR A 112 -5.08 3.20 -9.36
CA TYR A 112 -5.30 4.48 -10.02
C TYR A 112 -4.47 5.57 -9.34
#